data_AF-A0A926PCI7-F1
#
_entry.id   AF-A0A926PCI7-F1
#
_cell.length_a   1.000
_cell.length_b   1.000
_cell.length_c   1.000
_cell.angle_alpha   90.00
_cell.angle_beta   90.00
_cell.angle_gamma   90.00
#
_symmetry.space_group_name_H-M   'P 1'
#
loop_
_entity.id
_entity.type
_entity.pdbx_description
1 polymer ?
#
loop_
_entity_poly.entity_id
_entity_poly.type
_entity_poly.pdbx_seq_one_letter_code
_entity_poly.pdbx_strand_id
1 'polypeptide(L)'
;MKKKRPQQQVTPPTKGLNILALKRSASQVEPSQEQPTTVEIEKPEIDAVSTPEPEAHNPVDELAPASSSISTSSPESNAIASDPESTQSPIPDPVTSDPEQNPEPVPDSIASDPESTQSPVPDPVASDPAEAVLFQAVGIIFGNITSEEDKTFVTIGEKSYALYYASTHKRAYEALKKEITCTGITQQKLIVYPRITHFPGGKQPYRLAFQLAGFVGHSVSGEGIESVLEENEFKICGLWQFIPVCRVPCISVFKNFDKQRLEYIKSAPLDKKVNFMKASHIPVLWRDAPVPPFRFNKNLDKETQGKASFVQIKARFNSASDNFEFVSLLGIPSESPPNYLKAGKKDKQEAARTKLAASKARKPFSKPVSGNNAAQPNPGATSKPKPKPKPKPKVDTPQ
;
A
#
# COMPACT_ATOMS: atom_id res chain seq x y z
N MET A 1 24.95 -76.24 6.74
CA MET A 1 23.70 -76.62 6.04
C MET A 1 22.51 -75.88 6.65
N LYS A 2 21.96 -74.89 5.94
CA LYS A 2 20.51 -74.61 5.78
C LYS A 2 20.37 -73.32 4.96
N LYS A 3 19.41 -73.36 4.05
CA LYS A 3 19.32 -72.64 2.77
C LYS A 3 18.79 -71.21 2.91
N LYS A 4 19.28 -70.36 2.00
CA LYS A 4 18.75 -69.05 1.58
C LYS A 4 17.24 -69.11 1.25
N ARG A 5 16.51 -68.04 1.59
CA ARG A 5 15.36 -67.54 0.82
C ARG A 5 15.60 -66.06 0.48
N PRO A 6 15.60 -65.67 -0.80
CA PRO A 6 15.82 -64.28 -1.21
C PRO A 6 14.52 -63.45 -1.19
N GLN A 7 14.70 -62.15 -0.94
CA GLN A 7 13.68 -61.11 -1.03
C GLN A 7 13.26 -60.89 -2.49
N GLN A 8 11.94 -60.87 -2.74
CA GLN A 8 11.37 -60.41 -4.00
C GLN A 8 11.26 -58.89 -4.00
N GLN A 9 11.96 -58.24 -4.93
CA GLN A 9 11.70 -56.86 -5.33
C GLN A 9 10.46 -56.84 -6.23
N VAL A 10 9.49 -55.99 -5.87
CA VAL A 10 8.31 -55.70 -6.68
C VAL A 10 8.59 -54.41 -7.45
N THR A 11 8.80 -54.52 -8.75
CA THR A 11 8.74 -53.40 -9.70
C THR A 11 7.33 -53.32 -10.30
N PRO A 12 6.72 -52.13 -10.35
CA PRO A 12 5.59 -51.88 -11.23
C PRO A 12 6.02 -51.21 -12.56
N PRO A 13 5.18 -51.27 -13.61
CA PRO A 13 5.61 -51.53 -14.98
C PRO A 13 5.81 -50.29 -15.87
N THR A 14 6.77 -50.42 -16.77
CA THR A 14 6.95 -49.63 -17.99
C THR A 14 5.78 -49.82 -18.94
N LYS A 15 5.02 -48.76 -19.21
CA LYS A 15 4.21 -48.58 -20.43
C LYS A 15 4.84 -47.38 -21.14
N GLY A 16 5.42 -47.50 -22.33
CA GLY A 16 4.79 -48.00 -23.55
C GLY A 16 4.37 -46.76 -24.35
N LEU A 17 5.24 -46.33 -25.26
CA LEU A 17 4.99 -45.26 -26.22
C LEU A 17 3.67 -45.51 -26.96
N ASN A 18 2.85 -44.47 -27.11
CA ASN A 18 1.96 -44.36 -28.27
C ASN A 18 2.07 -42.94 -28.83
N ILE A 19 2.75 -42.87 -29.97
CA ILE A 19 2.82 -41.75 -30.89
C ILE A 19 1.49 -41.74 -31.64
N LEU A 20 0.70 -40.68 -31.46
CA LEU A 20 -0.41 -40.38 -32.37
C LEU A 20 -0.27 -38.94 -32.82
N ALA A 21 0.24 -38.82 -34.04
CA ALA A 21 0.38 -37.60 -34.81
C ALA A 21 -1.01 -37.05 -35.13
N LEU A 22 -1.38 -35.93 -34.50
CA LEU A 22 -2.47 -35.09 -34.98
C LEU A 22 -1.92 -34.23 -36.13
N LYS A 23 -2.12 -34.72 -37.36
CA LYS A 23 -2.15 -33.90 -38.57
C LYS A 23 -3.33 -32.92 -38.44
N ARG A 24 -3.04 -31.64 -38.22
CA ARG A 24 -4.01 -30.59 -38.53
C ARG A 24 -3.76 -30.13 -39.96
N SER A 25 -4.75 -30.42 -40.79
CA SER A 25 -4.86 -30.04 -42.18
C SER A 25 -4.70 -28.53 -42.33
N ALA A 26 -3.73 -28.15 -43.15
CA ALA A 26 -3.68 -26.85 -43.78
C ALA A 26 -4.84 -26.78 -44.78
N SER A 27 -5.83 -25.94 -44.50
CA SER A 27 -6.77 -25.50 -45.53
C SER A 27 -6.09 -24.38 -46.29
N GLN A 28 -5.68 -24.69 -47.51
CA GLN A 28 -5.35 -23.70 -48.53
C GLN A 28 -6.57 -22.80 -48.73
N VAL A 29 -6.36 -21.50 -48.55
CA VAL A 29 -7.19 -20.47 -49.17
C VAL A 29 -6.29 -19.85 -50.23
N GLU A 30 -6.67 -20.05 -51.49
CA GLU A 30 -6.02 -19.42 -52.63
C GLU A 30 -6.15 -17.89 -52.54
N PRO A 31 -5.11 -17.15 -52.94
CA PRO A 31 -5.18 -15.71 -53.09
C PRO A 31 -5.93 -15.36 -54.38
N SER A 32 -7.12 -14.78 -54.25
CA SER A 32 -7.74 -14.06 -55.36
C SER A 32 -6.96 -12.78 -55.63
N GLN A 33 -6.46 -12.68 -56.86
CA GLN A 33 -5.87 -11.50 -57.45
C GLN A 33 -6.94 -10.41 -57.58
N GLU A 34 -6.84 -9.35 -56.79
CA GLU A 34 -7.41 -8.05 -57.15
C GLU A 34 -6.28 -7.08 -57.47
N GLN A 35 -6.42 -6.48 -58.65
CA GLN A 35 -5.48 -5.58 -59.28
C GLN A 35 -5.38 -4.26 -58.52
N PRO A 36 -4.21 -3.60 -58.50
CA PRO A 36 -4.07 -2.29 -57.89
C PRO A 36 -4.77 -1.23 -58.74
N THR A 37 -5.81 -0.60 -58.19
CA THR A 37 -6.29 0.69 -58.70
C THR A 37 -5.30 1.77 -58.26
N THR A 38 -4.53 2.26 -59.23
CA THR A 38 -3.66 3.44 -59.10
C THR A 38 -4.53 4.65 -58.77
N VAL A 39 -4.45 5.15 -57.54
CA VAL A 39 -4.91 6.52 -57.22
C VAL A 39 -3.68 7.41 -57.18
N GLU A 40 -3.58 8.21 -58.23
CA GLU A 40 -2.62 9.29 -58.43
C GLU A 40 -2.85 10.34 -57.34
N ILE A 41 -1.98 10.37 -56.33
CA ILE A 41 -1.94 11.47 -55.35
C ILE A 41 -0.95 12.50 -55.89
N GLU A 42 -1.54 13.58 -56.40
CA GLU A 42 -0.87 14.82 -56.77
C GLU A 42 0.04 15.31 -55.64
N LYS A 43 1.29 15.56 -56.02
CA LYS A 43 2.34 16.19 -55.24
C LYS A 43 2.09 17.70 -55.25
N PRO A 44 1.83 18.37 -54.12
CA PRO A 44 1.95 19.83 -54.09
C PRO A 44 3.43 20.20 -54.06
N GLU A 45 3.87 20.75 -55.18
CA GLU A 45 5.05 21.58 -55.36
C GLU A 45 4.91 22.81 -54.46
N ILE A 46 5.75 22.91 -53.42
CA ILE A 46 5.93 24.13 -52.65
C ILE A 46 7.37 24.58 -52.87
N ASP A 47 7.44 25.72 -53.56
CA ASP A 47 8.63 26.43 -53.95
C ASP A 47 9.51 26.81 -52.75
N ALA A 48 10.81 26.75 -53.03
CA ALA A 48 11.86 27.26 -52.18
C ALA A 48 11.72 28.77 -51.98
N VAL A 49 11.70 29.22 -50.73
CA VAL A 49 12.01 30.60 -50.37
C VAL A 49 13.07 30.62 -49.27
N SER A 50 14.08 31.42 -49.57
CA SER A 50 15.40 31.57 -48.96
C SER A 50 15.43 31.81 -47.45
N THR A 51 16.43 31.18 -46.84
CA THR A 51 17.16 31.62 -45.65
C THR A 51 17.68 33.07 -45.82
N PRO A 52 17.67 33.85 -44.73
CA PRO A 52 18.93 34.49 -44.36
C PRO A 52 19.24 34.34 -42.86
N GLU A 53 20.51 34.02 -42.60
CA GLU A 53 21.21 34.11 -41.32
C GLU A 53 22.01 35.45 -41.30
N PRO A 54 22.71 35.83 -40.22
CA PRO A 54 22.27 36.82 -39.24
C PRO A 54 23.11 38.11 -39.29
N GLU A 55 22.56 39.24 -38.86
CA GLU A 55 23.35 40.43 -38.55
C GLU A 55 23.28 40.79 -37.07
N ALA A 56 24.48 40.96 -36.51
CA ALA A 56 24.77 41.35 -35.15
C ALA A 56 24.70 42.88 -35.00
N HIS A 57 24.12 43.36 -33.90
CA HIS A 57 24.51 44.63 -33.30
C HIS A 57 24.28 44.60 -31.77
N ASN A 58 25.39 44.70 -31.03
CA ASN A 58 25.47 45.07 -29.61
C ASN A 58 25.24 46.60 -29.45
N PRO A 59 25.50 47.19 -28.26
CA PRO A 59 24.65 47.21 -27.08
C PRO A 59 24.24 48.66 -26.75
N VAL A 60 23.23 48.87 -25.92
CA VAL A 60 23.05 50.19 -25.29
C VAL A 60 22.83 50.04 -23.80
N ASP A 61 23.67 50.78 -23.10
CA ASP A 61 23.78 51.00 -21.67
C ASP A 61 22.54 51.69 -21.07
N GLU A 62 22.56 51.70 -19.74
CA GLU A 62 22.05 52.74 -18.85
C GLU A 62 20.66 52.60 -18.15
N LEU A 63 20.81 52.63 -16.82
CA LEU A 63 19.95 53.24 -15.79
C LEU A 63 18.93 52.36 -15.05
N ALA A 64 19.41 51.81 -13.93
CA ALA A 64 18.69 51.70 -12.66
C ALA A 64 18.19 53.11 -12.20
N PRO A 65 17.19 53.25 -11.30
CA PRO A 65 17.41 52.92 -9.87
C PRO A 65 16.17 52.47 -9.06
N ALA A 66 16.43 52.25 -7.77
CA ALA A 66 15.55 52.37 -6.60
C ALA A 66 14.81 51.11 -6.09
N SER A 67 15.50 50.42 -5.18
CA SER A 67 15.14 50.25 -3.76
C SER A 67 13.69 50.50 -3.34
N SER A 68 13.01 49.47 -2.82
CA SER A 68 12.07 49.65 -1.69
C SER A 68 12.03 48.39 -0.82
N SER A 69 12.81 48.43 0.25
CA SER A 69 12.63 47.67 1.48
C SER A 69 11.36 48.11 2.21
N ILE A 70 10.48 47.19 2.58
CA ILE A 70 9.51 47.41 3.66
C ILE A 70 9.71 46.32 4.71
N SER A 71 10.13 46.78 5.88
CA SER A 71 10.15 46.03 7.14
C SER A 71 8.96 46.44 8.00
N THR A 72 8.51 45.48 8.81
CA THR A 72 7.90 45.65 10.15
C THR A 72 6.55 46.36 10.29
N SER A 73 5.55 45.63 10.79
CA SER A 73 5.03 45.85 12.15
C SER A 73 4.09 44.72 12.61
N SER A 74 4.37 44.21 13.81
CA SER A 74 3.42 43.49 14.67
C SER A 74 2.28 44.43 15.11
N PRO A 75 1.20 43.85 15.69
CA PRO A 75 0.82 44.37 17.00
C PRO A 75 0.66 43.26 18.04
N GLU A 76 1.28 43.50 19.20
CA GLU A 76 0.93 42.92 20.49
C GLU A 76 -0.33 43.59 21.06
N SER A 77 -1.01 42.81 21.90
CA SER A 77 -1.79 43.20 23.10
C SER A 77 -3.01 44.11 22.93
N ASN A 78 -4.17 43.56 23.33
CA ASN A 78 -4.92 44.19 24.41
C ASN A 78 -5.68 43.13 25.24
N ALA A 79 -5.28 43.05 26.50
CA ALA A 79 -6.01 42.43 27.58
C ALA A 79 -7.04 43.43 28.10
N ILE A 80 -8.30 42.99 28.30
CA ILE A 80 -9.22 43.65 29.22
C ILE A 80 -9.87 42.55 30.05
N ALA A 81 -9.44 42.52 31.31
CA ALA A 81 -10.09 41.84 32.40
C ALA A 81 -11.38 42.58 32.77
N SER A 82 -12.44 41.84 33.14
CA SER A 82 -13.49 42.27 34.08
C SER A 82 -14.30 41.03 34.47
N ASP A 83 -13.89 40.41 35.57
CA ASP A 83 -14.78 39.80 36.56
C ASP A 83 -15.27 40.96 37.45
N PRO A 84 -16.51 40.97 38.01
CA PRO A 84 -16.73 40.14 39.19
C PRO A 84 -18.16 39.60 39.39
N GLU A 85 -18.26 38.76 40.41
CA GLU A 85 -19.35 38.67 41.40
C GLU A 85 -20.29 37.45 41.33
N SER A 86 -19.83 36.37 41.96
CA SER A 86 -20.44 35.72 43.13
C SER A 86 -21.94 35.97 43.37
N THR A 87 -22.77 34.94 43.23
CA THR A 87 -23.98 34.78 44.07
C THR A 87 -24.29 33.30 44.32
N GLN A 88 -24.70 33.06 45.55
CA GLN A 88 -24.86 31.82 46.29
C GLN A 88 -25.98 30.89 45.79
N SER A 89 -25.84 29.62 46.18
CA SER A 89 -26.86 28.56 46.22
C SER A 89 -28.16 28.99 46.95
N PRO A 90 -29.28 28.23 46.83
CA PRO A 90 -29.45 27.10 47.75
C PRO A 90 -30.18 25.86 47.19
N ILE A 91 -29.80 24.73 47.78
CA ILE A 91 -30.54 23.47 47.90
C ILE A 91 -31.78 23.69 48.79
N PRO A 92 -32.86 22.93 48.60
CA PRO A 92 -33.40 22.22 49.76
C PRO A 92 -33.63 20.72 49.50
N ASP A 93 -33.30 19.94 50.53
CA ASP A 93 -33.49 18.49 50.67
C ASP A 93 -34.96 18.11 50.98
N PRO A 94 -35.29 16.97 51.63
CA PRO A 94 -36.12 15.91 51.06
C PRO A 94 -37.48 15.80 51.77
N VAL A 95 -38.42 15.02 51.23
CA VAL A 95 -39.58 14.57 52.01
C VAL A 95 -39.73 13.06 51.92
N THR A 96 -39.71 12.50 53.12
CA THR A 96 -39.77 11.11 53.58
C THR A 96 -41.22 10.60 53.65
N SER A 97 -41.36 9.26 53.74
CA SER A 97 -42.48 8.45 54.32
C SER A 97 -43.64 8.09 53.35
N ASP A 98 -43.81 6.87 52.80
CA ASP A 98 -44.07 5.51 53.39
C ASP A 98 -45.55 5.35 53.85
N PRO A 99 -46.20 4.15 54.00
CA PRO A 99 -46.07 2.79 53.40
C PRO A 99 -47.43 2.19 52.91
N GLU A 100 -47.39 0.91 52.50
CA GLU A 100 -48.40 -0.15 52.80
C GLU A 100 -49.68 -0.33 51.93
N GLN A 101 -49.76 -1.39 51.10
CA GLN A 101 -50.41 -2.68 51.44
C GLN A 101 -50.48 -3.69 50.26
N ASN A 102 -50.08 -4.91 50.60
CA ASN A 102 -50.27 -6.28 50.04
C ASN A 102 -51.75 -6.58 49.62
N PRO A 103 -52.15 -7.71 48.96
CA PRO A 103 -51.41 -8.95 48.64
C PRO A 103 -51.63 -9.64 47.26
N GLU A 104 -50.77 -10.63 46.99
CA GLU A 104 -50.91 -11.82 46.10
C GLU A 104 -52.23 -12.64 46.37
N PRO A 105 -52.69 -13.64 45.55
CA PRO A 105 -51.90 -14.63 44.77
C PRO A 105 -52.48 -15.22 43.43
N VAL A 106 -51.62 -15.97 42.70
CA VAL A 106 -51.73 -17.06 41.65
C VAL A 106 -53.10 -17.60 41.13
N PRO A 107 -53.20 -18.50 40.09
CA PRO A 107 -52.38 -18.83 38.89
C PRO A 107 -53.20 -19.09 37.57
N ASP A 108 -52.45 -19.38 36.48
CA ASP A 108 -52.71 -20.32 35.36
C ASP A 108 -53.89 -20.21 34.35
N SER A 109 -53.45 -20.30 33.08
CA SER A 109 -54.03 -21.05 31.95
C SER A 109 -55.35 -20.58 31.30
N ILE A 110 -55.25 -19.92 30.14
CA ILE A 110 -56.13 -20.20 28.99
C ILE A 110 -55.32 -20.07 27.70
N ALA A 111 -55.31 -21.17 26.94
CA ALA A 111 -54.79 -21.29 25.58
C ALA A 111 -55.86 -20.90 24.53
N SER A 112 -55.43 -20.76 23.27
CA SER A 112 -56.22 -20.57 22.02
C SER A 112 -56.47 -19.09 21.65
N ASP A 113 -56.27 -18.61 20.42
CA ASP A 113 -55.63 -19.05 19.16
C ASP A 113 -55.57 -17.76 18.27
N PRO A 114 -55.36 -17.73 16.94
CA PRO A 114 -54.33 -16.90 16.33
C PRO A 114 -54.89 -15.85 15.35
N GLU A 115 -54.56 -14.58 15.49
CA GLU A 115 -54.55 -13.68 14.31
C GLU A 115 -53.85 -12.38 14.64
N SER A 116 -52.61 -12.23 14.17
CA SER A 116 -52.11 -10.89 13.90
C SER A 116 -51.06 -10.96 12.80
N THR A 117 -51.52 -10.64 11.61
CA THR A 117 -50.76 -10.12 10.48
C THR A 117 -49.66 -9.17 10.98
N GLN A 118 -48.40 -9.60 10.90
CA GLN A 118 -47.26 -8.70 10.85
C GLN A 118 -46.48 -8.99 9.58
N SER A 119 -46.31 -7.90 8.83
CA SER A 119 -45.67 -7.78 7.54
C SER A 119 -44.29 -8.46 7.48
N PRO A 120 -43.88 -8.94 6.29
CA PRO A 120 -42.60 -9.59 6.12
C PRO A 120 -41.48 -8.59 6.42
N VAL A 121 -40.64 -8.95 7.38
CA VAL A 121 -39.29 -8.40 7.53
C VAL A 121 -38.58 -8.66 6.20
N PRO A 122 -38.01 -7.63 5.51
CA PRO A 122 -37.26 -7.88 4.30
C PRO A 122 -36.03 -8.71 4.67
N ASP A 123 -35.92 -9.88 4.04
CA ASP A 123 -34.75 -10.75 4.12
C ASP A 123 -33.47 -9.94 3.88
N PRO A 124 -32.38 -10.19 4.64
CA PRO A 124 -31.08 -9.67 4.28
C PRO A 124 -30.74 -10.25 2.91
N VAL A 125 -30.66 -9.35 1.93
CA VAL A 125 -30.31 -9.58 0.54
C VAL A 125 -29.23 -10.66 0.48
N ALA A 126 -29.60 -11.81 -0.06
CA ALA A 126 -28.69 -12.91 -0.32
C ALA A 126 -27.60 -12.39 -1.28
N SER A 127 -26.44 -12.09 -0.71
CA SER A 127 -25.23 -11.83 -1.48
C SER A 127 -24.90 -13.08 -2.29
N ASP A 128 -24.64 -12.87 -3.58
CA ASP A 128 -24.09 -13.78 -4.59
C ASP A 128 -23.11 -14.84 -4.04
N PRO A 129 -22.97 -16.01 -4.73
CA PRO A 129 -22.31 -17.20 -4.21
C PRO A 129 -20.92 -16.88 -3.66
N ALA A 130 -20.78 -17.08 -2.35
CA ALA A 130 -19.62 -16.83 -1.50
C ALA A 130 -18.27 -16.83 -2.25
N GLU A 131 -17.89 -15.66 -2.79
CA GLU A 131 -16.48 -15.40 -3.05
C GLU A 131 -15.74 -15.64 -1.74
N ALA A 132 -14.78 -16.57 -1.74
CA ALA A 132 -14.04 -16.90 -0.54
C ALA A 132 -13.43 -15.63 0.05
N VAL A 133 -13.87 -15.23 1.24
CA VAL A 133 -13.37 -14.05 1.93
C VAL A 133 -11.86 -14.21 2.11
N LEU A 134 -11.08 -13.33 1.48
CA LEU A 134 -9.63 -13.46 1.40
C LEU A 134 -8.95 -12.10 1.54
N PHE A 135 -7.69 -12.10 1.98
CA PHE A 135 -6.85 -10.92 1.98
C PHE A 135 -6.47 -10.54 0.55
N GLN A 136 -6.81 -9.32 0.14
CA GLN A 136 -6.56 -8.82 -1.21
C GLN A 136 -6.29 -7.31 -1.20
N ALA A 137 -5.56 -6.84 -2.19
CA ALA A 137 -5.39 -5.43 -2.48
C ALA A 137 -5.13 -5.29 -3.98
N VAL A 138 -6.14 -5.57 -4.77
CA VAL A 138 -6.04 -5.52 -6.22
C VAL A 138 -6.77 -4.28 -6.69
N GLY A 139 -6.22 -3.61 -7.68
CA GLY A 139 -6.88 -2.46 -8.27
C GLY A 139 -6.53 -2.27 -9.72
N ILE A 140 -7.20 -1.29 -10.30
CA ILE A 140 -7.02 -0.86 -11.67
C ILE A 140 -6.42 0.52 -11.62
N ILE A 141 -5.32 0.72 -12.35
CA ILE A 141 -4.73 2.04 -12.57
C ILE A 141 -4.68 2.32 -14.06
N PHE A 142 -4.78 3.58 -14.42
CA PHE A 142 -4.62 4.04 -15.80
C PHE A 142 -3.47 5.04 -15.84
N GLY A 143 -2.52 4.81 -16.74
CA GLY A 143 -1.32 5.64 -16.77
C GLY A 143 -0.42 5.37 -17.96
N ASN A 144 0.53 6.27 -18.18
CA ASN A 144 1.53 6.16 -19.23
C ASN A 144 2.70 5.29 -18.77
N ILE A 145 3.08 4.31 -19.58
CA ILE A 145 4.15 3.36 -19.25
C ILE A 145 5.44 3.76 -19.95
N THR A 146 6.47 3.97 -19.15
CA THR A 146 7.84 4.23 -19.62
C THR A 146 8.79 3.15 -19.15
N SER A 147 9.84 2.90 -19.93
CA SER A 147 10.91 1.97 -19.56
C SER A 147 12.25 2.69 -19.65
N GLU A 148 13.03 2.64 -18.57
CA GLU A 148 14.33 3.28 -18.40
C GLU A 148 15.30 2.28 -17.79
N GLU A 149 16.44 2.00 -18.43
CA GLU A 149 17.56 1.23 -17.86
C GLU A 149 17.12 0.01 -17.01
N ASP A 150 16.34 -0.89 -17.63
CA ASP A 150 15.74 -2.11 -17.04
C ASP A 150 14.63 -1.92 -15.99
N LYS A 151 14.22 -0.70 -15.71
CA LYS A 151 13.07 -0.38 -14.86
C LYS A 151 11.89 0.06 -15.70
N THR A 152 10.70 -0.28 -15.24
CA THR A 152 9.46 0.21 -15.83
C THR A 152 8.77 1.09 -14.81
N PHE A 153 8.18 2.17 -15.30
CA PHE A 153 7.42 3.11 -14.51
C PHE A 153 6.04 3.28 -15.11
N VAL A 154 5.09 3.67 -14.25
CA VAL A 154 3.76 4.11 -14.66
C VAL A 154 3.57 5.52 -14.13
N THR A 155 3.25 6.45 -15.04
CA THR A 155 2.94 7.84 -14.72
C THR A 155 1.43 7.99 -14.58
N ILE A 156 0.99 8.47 -13.41
CA ILE A 156 -0.42 8.69 -13.08
C ILE A 156 -0.55 10.15 -12.59
N GLY A 157 -1.24 10.99 -13.36
CA GLY A 157 -1.18 12.43 -13.15
C GLY A 157 0.26 12.94 -13.36
N GLU A 158 0.78 13.70 -12.40
CA GLU A 158 2.12 14.30 -12.46
C GLU A 158 3.22 13.43 -11.83
N LYS A 159 2.87 12.25 -11.29
CA LYS A 159 3.81 11.40 -10.55
C LYS A 159 4.13 10.11 -11.30
N SER A 160 5.39 9.73 -11.24
CA SER A 160 5.91 8.47 -11.78
C SER A 160 6.14 7.45 -10.66
N TYR A 161 5.57 6.26 -10.82
CA TYR A 161 5.63 5.17 -9.85
C TYR A 161 6.37 3.97 -10.45
N ALA A 162 7.26 3.37 -9.67
CA ALA A 162 7.93 2.14 -10.10
C ALA A 162 6.92 1.01 -10.31
N LEU A 163 6.99 0.34 -11.46
CA LEU A 163 6.16 -0.79 -11.83
C LEU A 163 7.00 -2.08 -11.77
N TYR A 164 6.76 -2.86 -10.73
CA TYR A 164 7.38 -4.17 -10.52
C TYR A 164 6.52 -5.28 -11.11
N TYR A 165 7.09 -6.47 -11.30
CA TYR A 165 6.35 -7.69 -11.55
C TYR A 165 6.93 -8.83 -10.70
N ALA A 166 6.09 -9.78 -10.28
CA ALA A 166 6.58 -11.02 -9.69
C ALA A 166 6.89 -12.04 -10.80
N SER A 167 7.71 -13.03 -10.52
CA SER A 167 8.04 -14.10 -11.48
C SER A 167 6.79 -14.78 -12.05
N THR A 168 5.75 -14.96 -11.23
CA THR A 168 4.44 -15.50 -11.63
C THR A 168 3.70 -14.64 -12.65
N HIS A 169 4.00 -13.33 -12.71
CA HIS A 169 3.39 -12.37 -13.64
C HIS A 169 4.35 -11.94 -14.75
N LYS A 170 5.46 -12.65 -14.94
CA LYS A 170 6.44 -12.36 -16.00
C LYS A 170 5.78 -12.38 -17.39
N ARG A 171 4.90 -13.35 -17.66
CA ARG A 171 4.16 -13.44 -18.92
C ARG A 171 3.26 -12.22 -19.18
N ALA A 172 2.59 -11.72 -18.14
CA ALA A 172 1.76 -10.52 -18.26
C ALA A 172 2.59 -9.28 -18.58
N TYR A 173 3.77 -9.16 -17.95
CA TYR A 173 4.71 -8.08 -18.23
C TYR A 173 5.29 -8.14 -19.66
N GLU A 174 5.66 -9.33 -20.14
CA GLU A 174 6.13 -9.51 -21.51
C GLU A 174 5.02 -9.22 -22.54
N ALA A 175 3.80 -9.64 -22.27
CA ALA A 175 2.64 -9.34 -23.10
C ALA A 175 2.34 -7.83 -23.15
N LEU A 176 2.45 -7.13 -22.02
CA LEU A 176 2.29 -5.68 -21.95
C LEU A 176 3.35 -4.95 -22.78
N LYS A 177 4.62 -5.36 -22.66
CA LYS A 177 5.69 -4.80 -23.51
C LYS A 177 5.39 -4.99 -24.99
N LYS A 178 4.97 -6.20 -25.37
CA LYS A 178 4.62 -6.52 -26.75
C LYS A 178 3.44 -5.67 -27.24
N GLU A 179 2.39 -5.51 -26.44
CA GLU A 179 1.23 -4.66 -26.76
C GLU A 179 1.69 -3.22 -27.06
N ILE A 180 2.52 -2.63 -26.21
CA ILE A 180 3.03 -1.26 -26.40
C ILE A 180 3.88 -1.17 -27.66
N THR A 181 4.75 -2.16 -27.91
CA THR A 181 5.59 -2.19 -29.12
C THR A 181 4.75 -2.35 -30.40
N CYS A 182 3.69 -3.16 -30.36
CA CYS A 182 2.85 -3.41 -31.54
C CYS A 182 1.87 -2.27 -31.82
N THR A 183 1.30 -1.63 -30.79
CA THR A 183 0.28 -0.59 -30.94
C THR A 183 0.86 0.82 -30.95
N GLY A 184 2.04 1.03 -30.35
CA GLY A 184 2.59 2.35 -30.07
C GLY A 184 1.90 3.08 -28.91
N ILE A 185 0.87 2.49 -28.31
CA ILE A 185 0.08 3.12 -27.25
C ILE A 185 0.74 2.85 -25.90
N THR A 186 1.30 3.89 -25.28
CA THR A 186 1.95 3.79 -23.96
C THR A 186 0.98 3.98 -22.80
N GLN A 187 -0.20 4.55 -23.05
CA GLN A 187 -1.24 4.72 -22.05
C GLN A 187 -2.04 3.42 -21.92
N GLN A 188 -1.98 2.80 -20.75
CA GLN A 188 -2.48 1.44 -20.55
C GLN A 188 -3.29 1.33 -19.26
N LYS A 189 -4.33 0.50 -19.28
CA LYS A 189 -5.13 0.15 -18.11
C LYS A 189 -4.56 -1.11 -17.47
N LEU A 190 -3.96 -0.96 -16.29
CA LEU A 190 -3.22 -2.01 -15.60
C LEU A 190 -3.98 -2.56 -14.40
N ILE A 191 -3.91 -3.87 -14.23
CA ILE A 191 -4.35 -4.56 -13.01
C ILE A 191 -3.13 -4.73 -12.12
N VAL A 192 -3.17 -4.16 -10.92
CA VAL A 192 -1.99 -4.05 -10.04
C VAL A 192 -2.28 -4.38 -8.58
N TYR A 193 -1.21 -4.71 -7.85
CA TYR A 193 -1.17 -4.69 -6.38
C TYR A 193 -0.32 -3.50 -5.90
N PRO A 194 -0.78 -2.71 -4.92
CA PRO A 194 0.04 -1.64 -4.36
C PRO A 194 1.18 -2.21 -3.52
N ARG A 195 2.39 -1.67 -3.71
CA ARG A 195 3.59 -1.99 -2.93
C ARG A 195 4.01 -0.77 -2.13
N ILE A 196 3.74 -0.81 -0.83
CA ILE A 196 4.00 0.32 0.06
C ILE A 196 5.17 0.00 0.99
N THR A 197 6.16 0.89 0.97
CA THR A 197 7.33 0.80 1.84
C THR A 197 7.27 1.89 2.90
N HIS A 198 6.95 1.48 4.13
CA HIS A 198 7.00 2.34 5.30
C HIS A 198 8.43 2.42 5.86
N PHE A 199 8.85 3.63 6.22
CA PHE A 199 10.16 3.88 6.82
C PHE A 199 10.04 4.12 8.32
N PRO A 200 11.00 3.62 9.14
CA PRO A 200 11.03 3.94 10.55
C PRO A 200 11.33 5.44 10.75
N GLY A 201 10.70 6.06 11.75
CA GLY A 201 11.05 7.42 12.20
C GLY A 201 10.03 8.52 11.89
N GLY A 202 8.87 8.22 11.29
CA GLY A 202 7.70 9.10 11.18
C GLY A 202 7.87 10.43 10.43
N LYS A 203 9.11 10.81 10.07
CA LYS A 203 9.46 12.03 9.32
C LYS A 203 9.51 11.79 7.82
N GLN A 204 9.85 10.57 7.39
CA GLN A 204 9.92 10.23 5.97
C GLN A 204 8.56 9.69 5.51
N PRO A 205 7.98 10.23 4.41
CA PRO A 205 6.77 9.66 3.83
C PRO A 205 7.03 8.23 3.35
N TYR A 206 6.00 7.39 3.33
CA TYR A 206 6.10 6.07 2.73
C TYR A 206 6.37 6.20 1.22
N ARG A 207 6.99 5.18 0.63
CA ARG A 207 7.13 5.08 -0.83
C ARG A 207 6.06 4.15 -1.38
N LEU A 208 5.35 4.62 -2.39
CA LEU A 208 4.38 3.84 -3.15
C LEU A 208 5.00 3.40 -4.48
N ALA A 209 4.67 2.17 -4.86
CA ALA A 209 4.95 1.58 -6.15
C ALA A 209 3.84 0.57 -6.48
N PHE A 210 3.84 0.05 -7.69
CA PHE A 210 2.83 -0.93 -8.11
C PHE A 210 3.48 -2.24 -8.55
N GLN A 211 2.78 -3.35 -8.35
CA GLN A 211 3.15 -4.65 -8.88
C GLN A 211 2.13 -5.07 -9.92
N LEU A 212 2.56 -5.26 -11.15
CA LEU A 212 1.75 -5.74 -12.25
C LEU A 212 1.22 -7.14 -11.97
N ALA A 213 -0.10 -7.30 -12.10
CA ALA A 213 -0.78 -8.58 -12.11
C ALA A 213 -1.24 -8.95 -13.54
N GLY A 214 -1.69 -7.95 -14.30
CA GLY A 214 -2.20 -8.06 -15.67
C GLY A 214 -2.46 -6.68 -16.26
N PHE A 215 -2.97 -6.62 -17.48
CA PHE A 215 -3.44 -5.40 -18.12
C PHE A 215 -4.69 -5.71 -18.95
N VAL A 216 -5.53 -4.71 -19.16
CA VAL A 216 -6.73 -4.83 -19.99
C VAL A 216 -6.33 -4.51 -21.41
N GLY A 217 -6.33 -5.51 -22.29
CA GLY A 217 -6.02 -5.33 -23.70
C GLY A 217 -7.15 -4.62 -24.44
N HIS A 218 -6.82 -3.95 -25.56
CA HIS A 218 -7.78 -3.16 -26.34
C HIS A 218 -8.90 -3.99 -27.01
N SER A 219 -8.69 -5.30 -27.17
CA SER A 219 -9.56 -6.19 -27.95
C SER A 219 -10.42 -7.15 -27.11
N VAL A 220 -10.35 -7.10 -25.78
CA VAL A 220 -11.07 -8.05 -24.91
C VAL A 220 -12.12 -7.31 -24.09
N SER A 221 -13.39 -7.64 -24.33
CA SER A 221 -14.51 -7.13 -23.55
C SER A 221 -14.65 -7.91 -22.24
N GLY A 222 -14.30 -7.26 -21.11
CA GLY A 222 -15.15 -7.11 -19.93
C GLY A 222 -15.51 -8.30 -19.01
N GLU A 223 -14.79 -9.41 -19.01
CA GLU A 223 -15.01 -10.51 -18.05
C GLU A 223 -13.89 -10.58 -17.00
N GLY A 224 -13.94 -9.70 -16.00
CA GLY A 224 -12.91 -9.66 -14.97
C GLY A 224 -13.11 -8.57 -13.92
N ILE A 225 -12.04 -8.23 -13.23
CA ILE A 225 -12.03 -7.22 -12.17
C ILE A 225 -12.43 -5.82 -12.67
N GLU A 226 -12.30 -5.59 -13.97
CA GLU A 226 -12.71 -4.39 -14.69
C GLU A 226 -14.22 -4.17 -14.75
N SER A 227 -15.04 -5.20 -14.48
CA SER A 227 -16.49 -5.03 -14.35
C SER A 227 -16.89 -4.48 -12.97
N VAL A 228 -16.03 -4.63 -11.96
CA VAL A 228 -16.32 -4.26 -10.56
C VAL A 228 -15.58 -3.00 -10.12
N LEU A 229 -14.43 -2.71 -10.71
CA LEU A 229 -13.58 -1.56 -10.35
C LEU A 229 -13.49 -0.55 -11.47
N GLU A 230 -13.66 0.73 -11.13
CA GLU A 230 -13.38 1.84 -12.04
C GLU A 230 -11.87 2.13 -12.09
N GLU A 231 -11.49 3.11 -12.92
CA GLU A 231 -10.11 3.58 -12.98
C GLU A 231 -9.65 4.16 -11.63
N ASN A 232 -8.43 3.79 -11.25
CA ASN A 232 -7.81 4.14 -9.98
C ASN A 232 -8.57 3.57 -8.76
N GLU A 233 -9.47 2.60 -8.93
CA GLU A 233 -10.14 1.92 -7.82
C GLU A 233 -9.46 0.61 -7.44
N PHE A 234 -9.56 0.28 -6.16
CA PHE A 234 -8.95 -0.87 -5.52
C PHE A 234 -9.97 -1.59 -4.64
N LYS A 235 -10.06 -2.91 -4.79
CA LYS A 235 -10.65 -3.82 -3.80
C LYS A 235 -9.59 -4.14 -2.75
N ILE A 236 -9.79 -3.64 -1.53
CA ILE A 236 -8.88 -3.81 -0.40
C ILE A 236 -9.58 -4.59 0.72
N CYS A 237 -9.08 -5.79 1.00
CA CYS A 237 -9.59 -6.70 2.01
C CYS A 237 -8.48 -7.03 3.02
N GLY A 238 -8.65 -6.66 4.28
CA GLY A 238 -7.65 -6.91 5.32
C GLY A 238 -7.98 -6.38 6.70
N LEU A 239 -6.98 -6.32 7.58
CA LEU A 239 -7.17 -5.90 8.98
C LEU A 239 -7.03 -4.38 9.14
N TRP A 240 -8.08 -3.73 9.62
CA TRP A 240 -8.12 -2.29 9.87
C TRP A 240 -7.40 -1.89 11.16
N GLN A 241 -6.25 -1.21 11.05
CA GLN A 241 -5.42 -0.89 12.22
C GLN A 241 -4.43 0.25 12.02
N PHE A 242 -3.99 0.84 13.11
CA PHE A 242 -2.78 1.68 13.15
C PHE A 242 -1.52 0.82 13.22
N ILE A 243 -0.50 1.20 12.45
CA ILE A 243 0.85 0.63 12.58
C ILE A 243 1.80 1.68 13.17
N PRO A 244 2.85 1.29 13.94
CA PRO A 244 3.72 2.24 14.62
C PRO A 244 4.47 3.24 13.73
N VAL A 245 4.60 2.93 12.44
CA VAL A 245 5.42 3.70 11.48
C VAL A 245 4.59 4.59 10.54
N CYS A 246 3.26 4.51 10.61
CA CYS A 246 2.36 5.31 9.78
C CYS A 246 1.37 6.07 10.66
N ARG A 247 1.20 7.37 10.40
CA ARG A 247 0.25 8.21 11.12
C ARG A 247 -1.19 8.01 10.63
N VAL A 248 -1.33 7.56 9.39
CA VAL A 248 -2.63 7.26 8.78
C VAL A 248 -3.01 5.82 9.13
N PRO A 249 -4.28 5.55 9.48
CA PRO A 249 -4.80 4.19 9.59
C PRO A 249 -4.48 3.36 8.33
N CYS A 250 -4.18 2.09 8.52
CA CYS A 250 -3.82 1.19 7.43
C CYS A 250 -4.73 -0.03 7.40
N ILE A 251 -5.07 -0.49 6.19
CA ILE A 251 -5.53 -1.86 5.99
C ILE A 251 -4.31 -2.75 5.80
N SER A 252 -4.15 -3.74 6.68
CA SER A 252 -3.06 -4.69 6.62
C SER A 252 -3.48 -5.95 5.87
N VAL A 253 -2.85 -6.17 4.72
CA VAL A 253 -3.16 -7.25 3.80
C VAL A 253 -2.08 -8.34 3.91
N PHE A 254 -2.49 -9.51 4.39
CA PHE A 254 -1.61 -10.65 4.61
C PHE A 254 -1.63 -11.62 3.42
N LYS A 255 -0.70 -12.58 3.41
CA LYS A 255 -0.75 -13.68 2.46
C LYS A 255 -1.80 -14.69 2.91
N ASN A 256 -2.76 -14.98 2.04
CA ASN A 256 -3.76 -16.03 2.27
C ASN A 256 -3.10 -17.37 2.55
N PHE A 257 -3.68 -18.12 3.48
CA PHE A 257 -3.26 -19.47 3.80
C PHE A 257 -3.47 -20.38 2.60
N ASP A 258 -2.43 -21.14 2.27
CA ASP A 258 -2.47 -22.19 1.27
C ASP A 258 -1.46 -23.27 1.68
N LYS A 259 -1.79 -24.54 1.43
CA LYS A 259 -0.97 -25.68 1.86
C LYS A 259 0.39 -25.69 1.14
N GLN A 260 0.41 -25.41 -0.17
CA GLN A 260 1.65 -25.37 -0.94
C GLN A 260 2.55 -24.20 -0.48
N ARG A 261 1.95 -23.02 -0.22
CA ARG A 261 2.68 -21.88 0.35
C ARG A 261 3.25 -22.19 1.73
N LEU A 262 2.51 -22.92 2.56
CA LEU A 262 2.99 -23.33 3.88
C LEU A 262 4.20 -24.26 3.78
N GLU A 263 4.20 -25.21 2.85
CA GLU A 263 5.34 -26.09 2.58
C GLU A 263 6.57 -25.32 2.11
N TYR A 264 6.39 -24.38 1.18
CA TYR A 264 7.45 -23.47 0.76
C TYR A 264 8.03 -22.67 1.94
N ILE A 265 7.17 -22.13 2.81
CA ILE A 265 7.58 -21.37 4.00
C ILE A 265 8.39 -22.24 4.99
N LYS A 266 8.07 -23.54 5.09
CA LYS A 266 8.79 -24.48 5.96
C LYS A 266 10.20 -24.79 5.44
N SER A 267 10.38 -24.85 4.12
CA SER A 267 11.67 -25.15 3.49
C SER A 267 12.52 -23.91 3.20
N ALA A 268 11.91 -22.71 3.16
CA ALA A 268 12.61 -21.48 2.84
C ALA A 268 13.57 -21.02 3.94
N PRO A 269 14.72 -20.40 3.58
CA PRO A 269 15.58 -19.67 4.50
C PRO A 269 14.82 -18.61 5.30
N LEU A 270 15.27 -18.36 6.54
CA LEU A 270 14.54 -17.52 7.52
C LEU A 270 14.25 -16.09 7.03
N ASP A 271 15.19 -15.48 6.31
CA ASP A 271 15.06 -14.14 5.73
C ASP A 271 13.98 -14.09 4.64
N LYS A 272 14.00 -15.06 3.72
CA LYS A 272 12.98 -15.21 2.67
C LYS A 272 11.61 -15.52 3.27
N LYS A 273 11.57 -16.38 4.29
CA LYS A 273 10.37 -16.74 5.05
C LYS A 273 9.69 -15.53 5.68
N VAL A 274 10.43 -14.70 6.43
CA VAL A 274 9.88 -13.51 7.08
C VAL A 274 9.45 -12.46 6.05
N ASN A 275 10.22 -12.29 4.97
CA ASN A 275 9.87 -11.35 3.91
C ASN A 275 8.62 -11.77 3.12
N PHE A 276 8.47 -13.08 2.84
CA PHE A 276 7.31 -13.62 2.16
C PHE A 276 6.01 -13.41 2.95
N MET A 277 6.07 -13.59 4.28
CA MET A 277 4.94 -13.37 5.19
C MET A 277 4.76 -11.91 5.64
N LYS A 278 5.48 -10.97 5.05
CA LYS A 278 5.31 -9.55 5.36
C LYS A 278 3.97 -9.07 4.81
N ALA A 279 3.18 -8.43 5.68
CA ALA A 279 1.94 -7.78 5.27
C ALA A 279 2.23 -6.53 4.42
N SER A 280 1.35 -6.26 3.46
CA SER A 280 1.26 -4.94 2.84
C SER A 280 0.37 -4.07 3.73
N HIS A 281 0.86 -2.90 4.13
CA HIS A 281 0.08 -1.97 4.95
C HIS A 281 -0.29 -0.77 4.08
N ILE A 282 -1.58 -0.68 3.73
CA ILE A 282 -2.09 0.30 2.79
C ILE A 282 -2.74 1.44 3.59
N PRO A 283 -2.18 2.66 3.58
CA PRO A 283 -2.82 3.83 4.19
C PRO A 283 -4.15 4.11 3.53
N VAL A 284 -5.21 4.20 4.32
CA VAL A 284 -6.55 4.50 3.84
C VAL A 284 -7.13 5.68 4.62
N LEU A 285 -7.69 6.64 3.91
CA LEU A 285 -8.49 7.74 4.46
C LEU A 285 -9.95 7.30 4.51
N TRP A 286 -10.39 6.90 5.71
CA TRP A 286 -11.76 6.46 5.98
C TRP A 286 -12.23 7.11 7.28
N ARG A 287 -12.93 8.25 7.18
CA ARG A 287 -13.27 9.11 8.34
C ARG A 287 -14.47 8.58 9.12
N ASP A 288 -15.41 7.99 8.41
CA ASP A 288 -16.72 7.51 8.83
C ASP A 288 -16.77 5.97 8.90
N ALA A 289 -15.63 5.34 9.22
CA ALA A 289 -15.57 3.89 9.34
C ALA A 289 -16.54 3.37 10.41
N PRO A 290 -17.34 2.33 10.13
CA PRO A 290 -18.30 1.77 11.08
C PRO A 290 -17.62 1.13 12.30
N VAL A 291 -16.33 0.79 12.18
CA VAL A 291 -15.48 0.30 13.26
C VAL A 291 -14.19 1.12 13.32
N PRO A 292 -13.70 1.49 14.52
CA PRO A 292 -12.47 2.25 14.64
C PRO A 292 -11.25 1.40 14.25
N PRO A 293 -10.19 2.00 13.69
CA PRO A 293 -8.95 1.29 13.41
C PRO A 293 -8.32 0.80 14.72
N PHE A 294 -8.02 -0.50 14.79
CA PHE A 294 -7.38 -1.10 15.95
C PHE A 294 -6.04 -0.44 16.26
N ARG A 295 -5.80 -0.12 17.53
CA ARG A 295 -4.55 0.48 17.99
C ARG A 295 -3.92 -0.39 19.07
N PHE A 296 -2.74 -0.91 18.77
CA PHE A 296 -1.98 -1.70 19.74
C PHE A 296 -1.51 -0.82 20.90
N ASN A 297 -1.97 -1.11 22.13
CA ASN A 297 -1.45 -0.56 23.38
C ASN A 297 -0.50 -1.58 24.06
N LYS A 298 0.74 -1.19 24.33
CA LYS A 298 1.72 -2.07 24.99
C LYS A 298 1.41 -2.31 26.47
N ASN A 299 0.64 -1.42 27.07
CA ASN A 299 0.38 -1.42 28.52
C ASN A 299 -0.84 -2.27 28.90
N LEU A 300 -1.64 -2.68 27.93
CA LEU A 300 -2.79 -3.56 28.12
C LEU A 300 -2.39 -5.02 27.92
N ASP A 301 -3.05 -5.91 28.66
CA ASP A 301 -2.96 -7.34 28.44
C ASP A 301 -3.65 -7.73 27.13
N LYS A 302 -3.43 -8.96 26.66
CA LYS A 302 -3.89 -9.39 25.33
C LYS A 302 -5.41 -9.52 25.23
N GLU A 303 -6.10 -9.76 26.34
CA GLU A 303 -7.54 -9.99 26.36
C GLU A 303 -8.28 -8.65 26.31
N THR A 304 -7.79 -7.64 27.03
CA THR A 304 -8.34 -6.28 27.00
C THR A 304 -7.91 -5.43 25.80
N GLN A 305 -6.83 -5.82 25.11
CA GLN A 305 -6.31 -5.10 23.93
C GLN A 305 -7.35 -4.95 22.79
N GLY A 306 -8.29 -5.89 22.68
CA GLY A 306 -9.18 -6.01 21.53
C GLY A 306 -8.49 -6.64 20.30
N LYS A 307 -9.22 -6.70 19.19
CA LYS A 307 -8.76 -7.29 17.92
C LYS A 307 -9.03 -6.33 16.76
N ALA A 308 -8.21 -6.41 15.73
CA ALA A 308 -8.44 -5.68 14.50
C ALA A 308 -9.58 -6.34 13.71
N SER A 309 -10.57 -5.53 13.32
CA SER A 309 -11.64 -5.97 12.42
C SER A 309 -11.09 -6.20 11.01
N PHE A 310 -11.52 -7.30 10.41
CA PHE A 310 -11.39 -7.56 8.99
C PHE A 310 -12.43 -6.74 8.24
N VAL A 311 -11.98 -5.95 7.26
CA VAL A 311 -12.83 -5.09 6.44
C VAL A 311 -12.60 -5.39 4.97
N GLN A 312 -13.65 -5.19 4.16
CA GLN A 312 -13.62 -5.32 2.71
C GLN A 312 -14.17 -4.02 2.14
N ILE A 313 -13.32 -3.26 1.47
CA ILE A 313 -13.69 -1.95 0.94
C ILE A 313 -13.28 -1.81 -0.52
N LYS A 314 -14.01 -0.93 -1.20
CA LYS A 314 -13.54 -0.26 -2.40
C LYS A 314 -12.91 1.07 -1.99
N ALA A 315 -11.74 1.35 -2.53
CA ALA A 315 -11.01 2.59 -2.29
C ALA A 315 -10.48 3.16 -3.60
N ARG A 316 -10.43 4.49 -3.73
CA ARG A 316 -9.89 5.20 -4.87
C ARG A 316 -8.50 5.72 -4.54
N PHE A 317 -7.56 5.48 -5.44
CA PHE A 317 -6.20 5.98 -5.33
C PHE A 317 -6.13 7.43 -5.82
N ASN A 318 -5.55 8.30 -4.99
CA ASN A 318 -5.30 9.70 -5.32
C ASN A 318 -3.79 9.94 -5.48
N SER A 319 -3.33 10.12 -6.72
CA SER A 319 -1.91 10.31 -7.02
C SER A 319 -1.34 11.62 -6.47
N ALA A 320 -2.15 12.68 -6.30
CA ALA A 320 -1.66 13.95 -5.77
C ALA A 320 -1.14 13.79 -4.32
N SER A 321 -1.85 13.00 -3.50
CA SER A 321 -1.52 12.81 -2.08
C SER A 321 -0.92 11.42 -1.75
N ASP A 322 -0.83 10.53 -2.74
CA ASP A 322 -0.41 9.13 -2.64
C ASP A 322 -1.28 8.25 -1.71
N ASN A 323 -2.47 8.71 -1.34
CA ASN A 323 -3.37 8.01 -0.42
C ASN A 323 -4.49 7.24 -1.14
N PHE A 324 -5.11 6.31 -0.41
CA PHE A 324 -6.31 5.60 -0.83
C PHE A 324 -7.51 6.16 -0.05
N GLU A 325 -8.49 6.70 -0.76
CA GLU A 325 -9.70 7.28 -0.21
C GLU A 325 -10.81 6.23 -0.22
N PHE A 326 -11.54 6.09 0.89
CA PHE A 326 -12.67 5.18 0.96
C PHE A 326 -13.76 5.58 -0.06
N VAL A 327 -14.31 4.58 -0.77
CA VAL A 327 -15.42 4.77 -1.73
C VAL A 327 -16.67 4.06 -1.22
N SER A 328 -16.57 2.75 -0.94
CA SER A 328 -17.72 1.98 -0.46
C SER A 328 -17.30 0.73 0.30
N LEU A 329 -18.23 0.22 1.11
CA LEU A 329 -18.07 -1.04 1.83
C LEU A 329 -18.50 -2.20 0.92
N LEU A 330 -17.67 -3.23 0.80
CA LEU A 330 -17.95 -4.43 0.01
C LEU A 330 -18.45 -5.59 0.89
N GLY A 331 -18.32 -5.48 2.20
CA GLY A 331 -18.82 -6.46 3.16
C GLY A 331 -18.75 -5.93 4.59
N ILE A 332 -19.64 -6.44 5.44
CA ILE A 332 -19.73 -6.02 6.85
C ILE A 332 -18.40 -6.32 7.55
N PRO A 333 -17.85 -5.38 8.35
CA PRO A 333 -16.67 -5.64 9.16
C PRO A 333 -16.87 -6.88 10.05
N SER A 334 -15.85 -7.74 10.10
CA SER A 334 -15.87 -8.98 10.89
C SER A 334 -14.72 -8.99 11.90
N GLU A 335 -14.93 -9.56 13.08
CA GLU A 335 -13.86 -9.78 14.06
C GLU A 335 -12.97 -10.99 13.71
N SER A 336 -13.48 -11.90 12.87
CA SER A 336 -12.79 -13.13 12.46
C SER A 336 -12.23 -12.96 11.04
N PRO A 337 -10.92 -12.70 10.88
CA PRO A 337 -10.32 -12.68 9.56
C PRO A 337 -10.23 -14.09 8.97
N PRO A 338 -10.18 -14.22 7.62
CA PRO A 338 -9.91 -15.50 6.97
C PRO A 338 -8.52 -16.01 7.31
N ASN A 339 -8.23 -17.28 7.06
CA ASN A 339 -6.93 -17.86 7.41
C ASN A 339 -5.78 -17.21 6.61
N TYR A 340 -4.71 -16.84 7.32
CA TYR A 340 -3.55 -16.15 6.72
C TYR A 340 -2.22 -16.59 7.33
N LEU A 341 -1.15 -16.31 6.60
CA LEU A 341 0.22 -16.63 6.97
C LEU A 341 0.87 -15.42 7.65
N LYS A 342 1.43 -15.63 8.85
CA LYS A 342 2.14 -14.61 9.62
C LYS A 342 3.40 -15.19 10.24
N ALA A 343 4.52 -14.47 10.08
CA ALA A 343 5.77 -14.87 10.71
C ALA A 343 5.68 -14.81 12.25
N GLY A 344 6.19 -15.83 12.92
CA GLY A 344 6.29 -15.90 14.37
C GLY A 344 7.18 -14.80 14.96
N LYS A 345 6.96 -14.45 16.22
CA LYS A 345 7.75 -13.40 16.90
C LYS A 345 9.24 -13.77 16.99
N LYS A 346 9.56 -15.04 17.23
CA LYS A 346 10.94 -15.57 17.29
C LYS A 346 11.65 -15.41 15.94
N ASP A 347 11.03 -15.91 14.86
CA ASP A 347 11.55 -15.81 13.50
C ASP A 347 11.88 -14.37 13.07
N LYS A 348 10.98 -13.42 13.41
CA LYS A 348 11.20 -12.00 13.12
C LYS A 348 12.42 -11.42 13.84
N GLN A 349 12.63 -11.81 15.10
CA GLN A 349 13.76 -11.33 15.90
C GLN A 349 15.09 -11.89 15.39
N GLU A 350 15.12 -13.18 15.06
CA GLU A 350 16.31 -13.83 14.53
C GLU A 350 16.68 -13.31 13.14
N ALA A 351 15.70 -13.14 12.23
CA ALA A 351 15.94 -12.52 10.92
C ALA A 351 16.49 -11.09 11.06
N ALA A 352 15.99 -10.31 12.03
CA ALA A 352 16.50 -8.97 12.30
C ALA A 352 17.95 -8.99 12.82
N ARG A 353 18.29 -9.93 13.71
CA ARG A 353 19.66 -10.13 14.21
C ARG A 353 20.62 -10.50 13.09
N THR A 354 20.25 -11.45 12.23
CA THR A 354 21.07 -11.87 11.08
C THR A 354 21.29 -10.71 10.11
N LYS A 355 20.26 -9.92 9.83
CA LYS A 355 20.39 -8.74 8.95
C LYS A 355 21.34 -7.68 9.54
N LEU A 356 21.25 -7.42 10.84
CA LEU A 356 22.15 -6.50 11.54
C LEU A 356 23.59 -7.00 11.56
N ALA A 357 23.81 -8.31 11.76
CA ALA A 357 25.13 -8.92 11.69
C ALA A 357 25.74 -8.81 10.28
N ALA A 358 24.95 -9.10 9.24
CA ALA A 358 25.38 -8.97 7.85
C ALA A 358 25.72 -7.52 7.47
N SER A 359 24.94 -6.54 7.93
CA SER A 359 25.27 -5.12 7.69
C SER A 359 26.52 -4.67 8.43
N LYS A 360 26.81 -5.23 9.61
CA LYS A 360 28.03 -4.93 10.37
C LYS A 360 29.28 -5.58 9.76
N ALA A 361 29.13 -6.75 9.13
CA ALA A 361 30.21 -7.41 8.40
C ALA A 361 30.57 -6.67 7.08
N ARG A 362 29.60 -5.97 6.48
CA ARG A 362 29.78 -5.10 5.31
C ARG A 362 30.21 -3.68 5.71
N LYS A 363 31.22 -3.52 6.58
CA LYS A 363 31.86 -2.20 6.72
C LYS A 363 32.48 -1.82 5.37
N PRO A 364 32.37 -0.56 4.92
CA PRO A 364 33.06 -0.12 3.73
C PRO A 364 34.56 -0.27 3.98
N PHE A 365 35.25 -0.98 3.08
CA PHE A 365 36.69 -0.83 2.93
C PHE A 365 36.95 0.68 2.85
N SER A 366 37.67 1.20 3.84
CA SER A 366 38.22 2.55 3.80
C SER A 366 38.90 2.74 2.44
N LYS A 367 38.54 3.80 1.72
CA LYS A 367 39.28 4.23 0.54
C LYS A 367 40.78 4.27 0.90
N PRO A 368 41.69 3.74 0.06
CA PRO A 368 43.11 3.95 0.29
C PRO A 368 43.36 5.46 0.23
N VAL A 369 43.92 5.99 1.31
CA VAL A 369 44.52 7.31 1.33
C VAL A 369 45.70 7.25 0.35
N SER A 370 45.50 7.78 -0.86
CA SER A 370 46.62 8.12 -1.73
C SER A 370 47.31 9.33 -1.11
N GLY A 371 48.57 9.16 -0.70
CA GLY A 371 49.53 10.27 -0.56
C GLY A 371 49.70 11.00 -1.90
N ASN A 372 50.37 12.14 -2.02
CA ASN A 372 51.31 12.84 -1.16
C ASN A 372 51.23 14.32 -1.57
N ASN A 373 51.46 15.25 -0.63
CA ASN A 373 52.57 16.17 -0.83
C ASN A 373 53.05 16.72 0.51
N ALA A 374 54.37 16.62 0.67
CA ALA A 374 55.13 17.03 1.82
C ALA A 374 55.32 18.55 1.83
N ALA A 375 55.13 19.16 3.00
CA ALA A 375 55.86 20.35 3.41
C ALA A 375 56.12 20.23 4.91
N GLN A 376 57.39 20.41 5.25
CA GLN A 376 58.01 20.21 6.55
C GLN A 376 57.66 21.33 7.57
N PRO A 377 58.12 21.22 8.84
CA PRO A 377 57.41 21.70 10.03
C PRO A 377 57.80 23.12 10.43
N ASN A 378 56.91 23.82 11.13
CA ASN A 378 57.25 25.03 11.87
C ASN A 378 56.95 24.82 13.37
N PRO A 379 57.94 24.98 14.28
CA PRO A 379 57.76 24.77 15.71
C PRO A 379 57.28 26.06 16.38
N GLY A 380 56.28 25.96 17.25
CA GLY A 380 55.97 27.00 18.22
C GLY A 380 54.58 27.58 18.10
N ALA A 381 53.63 26.99 18.83
CA ALA A 381 52.54 27.76 19.45
C ALA A 381 51.96 26.95 20.60
N THR A 382 52.18 27.48 21.79
CA THR A 382 51.78 26.99 23.09
C THR A 382 50.27 26.79 23.22
N SER A 383 49.93 25.74 23.95
CA SER A 383 48.62 25.37 24.43
C SER A 383 47.95 26.49 25.22
N LYS A 384 46.73 26.89 24.82
CA LYS A 384 45.80 27.62 25.70
C LYS A 384 44.68 26.67 26.16
N PRO A 385 44.48 26.48 27.47
CA PRO A 385 43.43 25.61 28.00
C PRO A 385 42.03 26.24 27.85
N LYS A 386 41.06 25.39 27.51
CA LYS A 386 39.63 25.75 27.44
C LYS A 386 39.09 26.18 28.81
N PRO A 387 38.25 27.24 28.89
CA PRO A 387 37.67 27.70 30.14
C PRO A 387 36.59 26.73 30.66
N LYS A 388 36.62 26.48 31.97
CA LYS A 388 35.63 25.69 32.72
C LYS A 388 34.28 26.45 32.79
N PRO A 389 33.13 25.73 32.81
CA PRO A 389 31.81 26.33 32.96
C PRO A 389 31.59 26.89 34.37
N LYS A 390 30.98 28.09 34.44
CA LYS A 390 30.62 28.78 35.69
C LYS A 390 29.48 28.06 36.43
N PRO A 391 29.49 28.01 37.77
CA PRO A 391 28.40 27.46 38.57
C PRO A 391 27.18 28.38 38.59
N LYS A 392 25.98 27.78 38.60
CA LYS A 392 24.68 28.47 38.71
C LYS A 392 24.47 29.05 40.13
N PRO A 393 23.82 30.22 40.25
CA PRO A 393 23.49 30.81 41.55
C PRO A 393 22.42 30.01 42.29
N LYS A 394 22.59 29.90 43.61
CA LYS A 394 21.59 29.37 44.56
C LYS A 394 20.43 30.35 44.66
N VAL A 395 19.21 29.83 44.57
CA VAL A 395 17.98 30.55 44.91
C VAL A 395 17.76 30.33 46.40
N ASP A 396 17.79 31.41 47.17
CA ASP A 396 17.32 31.45 48.55
C ASP A 396 15.79 31.53 48.55
N THR A 397 15.16 30.60 49.26
CA THR A 397 13.71 30.62 49.54
C THR A 397 13.46 31.52 50.75
N PRO A 398 12.54 32.50 50.67
CA PRO A 398 12.12 33.27 51.85
C PRO A 398 11.07 32.52 52.67
N GLN A 399 11.34 32.51 53.98
CA GLN A 399 10.56 32.28 55.21
C GLN A 399 9.31 31.39 55.19
#